data_AF-A0AAD8ZXV9-F1
#
_entry.id   AF-A0AAD8ZXV9-F1
#
_cell.length_a   1.000
_cell.length_b   1.000
_cell.length_c   1.000
_cell.angle_alpha   90.00
_cell.angle_beta   90.00
_cell.angle_gamma   90.00
#
_symmetry.space_group_name_H-M   'P 1'
#
loop_
_entity.id
_entity.type
_entity.pdbx_description
1 polymer ?
#
loop_
_entity_poly.entity_id
_entity_poly.type
_entity_poly.pdbx_seq_one_letter_code
_entity_poly.pdbx_strand_id
1 'polypeptide(L)'
;MTIDDLKQQIETTLSTTKKSFKLGELRILAVLFLLLLAPAGSRPEATLNLRFKDIRVALARDPEGGPHKLLLRFTPEFTKTYLGEKEQKTYAVPETMFDPSLLLSPHVFLLGVLFRHRAFNASNLTSPHHLDILDIHPGERELPLPLKEDLNNTFIFRRAIETLTGYQISPNERISSGMMAAWIKRIGEILGFEYPTIAYNLRYNAANAFDQSVDVSEALRNLAMGHGSSDPFQRHYLGRNISADLWGILRGQRPQQALMKQSCSIGHSISKRRPIDLTPDQSASIAMHPTIRELTKALQELPLGSKQYKEAKRAIRNEKQRLRRELKQKIRDEWTNKQATDDIERQIQGVGFAEPATGGACRPQGPAQKRLLAKLTTPIVTTLEGQYRRRDDAINAVSAYCSVQEGCTIRRCHPSLTPKAALSDPPCDPSEVSPLYLATLSIFVTSENQRPRRCFICIGQAIGLPPDDKDRLDDLTREFYTSNDLTKHFRRKHLSKVADGDNIECKVCAMTLDHKMHLQNHAFKIHGTVS
;
A
#
# COMPACT_ATOMS: atom_id res chain seq x y z
N MET A 1 -16.77 11.12 -1.19
CA MET A 1 -15.64 10.88 -0.30
C MET A 1 -15.22 12.21 0.25
N THR A 2 -15.50 12.47 1.53
CA THR A 2 -15.07 13.70 2.21
C THR A 2 -13.57 13.64 2.54
N ILE A 3 -13.03 14.73 3.07
CA ILE A 3 -11.65 14.74 3.57
C ILE A 3 -11.46 13.79 4.76
N ASP A 4 -12.49 13.64 5.60
CA ASP A 4 -12.48 12.67 6.71
C ASP A 4 -12.51 11.23 6.22
N ASP A 5 -13.29 10.93 5.18
CA ASP A 5 -13.28 9.63 4.52
C ASP A 5 -11.87 9.31 3.98
N LEU A 6 -11.21 10.30 3.36
CA LEU A 6 -9.84 10.15 2.86
C LEU A 6 -8.85 9.91 4.01
N LYS A 7 -8.97 10.64 5.13
CA LYS A 7 -8.14 10.42 6.33
C LYS A 7 -8.30 9.00 6.85
N GLN A 8 -9.53 8.51 7.01
CA GLN A 8 -9.80 7.13 7.44
C GLN A 8 -9.26 6.09 6.43
N GLN A 9 -9.37 6.36 5.14
CA GLN A 9 -8.80 5.51 4.10
C GLN A 9 -7.26 5.45 4.17
N ILE A 10 -6.60 6.59 4.39
CA ILE A 10 -5.14 6.65 4.54
C ILE A 10 -4.71 5.92 5.80
N GLU A 11 -5.36 6.18 6.93
CA GLU A 11 -5.09 5.48 8.18
C GLU A 11 -5.24 3.96 8.02
N THR A 12 -6.31 3.51 7.35
CA THR A 12 -6.51 2.08 7.04
C THR A 12 -5.43 1.54 6.10
N THR A 13 -5.03 2.31 5.09
CA THR A 13 -3.93 1.95 4.17
C THR A 13 -2.63 1.76 4.93
N LEU A 14 -2.33 2.62 5.89
CA LEU A 14 -1.11 2.58 6.69
C LEU A 14 -1.14 1.50 7.76
N SER A 15 -2.30 1.21 8.34
CA SER A 15 -2.44 0.30 9.50
C SER A 15 -2.78 -1.14 9.15
N THR A 16 -3.39 -1.41 8.00
CA THR A 16 -3.90 -2.75 7.72
C THR A 16 -2.79 -3.77 7.47
N THR A 17 -2.98 -4.99 7.97
CA THR A 17 -2.20 -6.19 7.61
C THR A 17 -3.01 -7.18 6.76
N LYS A 18 -4.29 -6.88 6.52
CA LYS A 18 -5.18 -7.63 5.60
C LYS A 18 -4.79 -7.50 4.13
N LYS A 19 -3.92 -6.53 3.82
CA LYS A 19 -3.32 -6.32 2.52
C LYS A 19 -1.82 -6.05 2.69
N SER A 20 -1.02 -6.77 1.92
CA SER A 20 0.41 -6.51 1.76
C SER A 20 0.63 -5.74 0.45
N PHE A 21 1.52 -4.77 0.50
CA PHE A 21 2.06 -4.04 -0.64
C PHE A 21 3.42 -4.59 -1.07
N LYS A 22 3.92 -5.66 -0.42
CA LYS A 22 5.23 -6.31 -0.64
C LYS A 22 6.43 -5.47 -0.20
N LEU A 23 6.42 -4.18 -0.50
CA LEU A 23 7.44 -3.20 -0.09
C LEU A 23 6.73 -1.99 0.53
N GLY A 24 7.25 -1.50 1.64
CA GLY A 24 6.67 -0.39 2.39
C GLY A 24 6.59 0.89 1.56
N GLU A 25 7.55 1.11 0.65
CA GLU A 25 7.50 2.23 -0.28
C GLU A 25 6.25 2.19 -1.17
N LEU A 26 5.78 1.01 -1.59
CA LEU A 26 4.54 0.92 -2.38
C LEU A 26 3.29 1.30 -1.56
N ARG A 27 3.30 1.08 -0.24
CA ARG A 27 2.24 1.54 0.66
C ARG A 27 2.29 3.07 0.80
N ILE A 28 3.48 3.64 0.97
CA ILE A 28 3.71 5.09 1.00
C ILE A 28 3.26 5.74 -0.32
N LEU A 29 3.66 5.18 -1.47
CA LEU A 29 3.27 5.66 -2.78
C LEU A 29 1.76 5.54 -3.02
N ALA A 30 1.09 4.51 -2.47
CA ALA A 30 -0.37 4.40 -2.55
C ALA A 30 -1.08 5.55 -1.80
N VAL A 31 -0.53 5.98 -0.65
CA VAL A 31 -1.04 7.14 0.10
C VAL A 31 -0.72 8.44 -0.63
N LEU A 32 0.54 8.65 -1.02
CA LEU A 32 0.98 9.82 -1.76
C LEU A 32 0.19 10.03 -3.05
N PHE A 33 -0.15 8.94 -3.75
CA PHE A 33 -0.99 8.97 -4.94
C PHE A 33 -2.36 9.62 -4.66
N LEU A 34 -3.03 9.22 -3.57
CA LEU A 34 -4.32 9.80 -3.18
C LEU A 34 -4.18 11.29 -2.80
N LEU A 35 -3.11 11.63 -2.08
CA LEU A 35 -2.83 12.99 -1.61
C LEU A 35 -2.47 13.96 -2.73
N LEU A 36 -1.81 13.52 -3.80
CA LEU A 36 -1.53 14.37 -4.96
C LEU A 36 -2.71 14.42 -5.95
N LEU A 37 -3.54 13.37 -5.99
CA LEU A 37 -4.72 13.33 -6.86
C LEU A 37 -5.81 14.31 -6.43
N ALA A 38 -6.05 14.42 -5.11
CA ALA A 38 -7.11 15.24 -4.53
C ALA A 38 -6.99 16.75 -4.85
N PRO A 39 -5.88 17.45 -4.53
CA PRO A 39 -5.78 18.90 -4.74
C PRO A 39 -5.74 19.29 -6.22
N ALA A 40 -5.16 18.44 -7.07
CA ALA A 40 -5.13 18.74 -8.51
C ALA A 40 -6.44 18.38 -9.23
N GLY A 41 -7.36 17.69 -8.54
CA GLY A 41 -8.51 17.04 -9.17
C GLY A 41 -8.09 16.22 -10.39
N SER A 42 -6.85 15.71 -10.42
CA SER A 42 -6.18 15.28 -11.65
C SER A 42 -6.73 13.96 -12.18
N ARG A 43 -6.34 13.59 -13.39
CA ARG A 43 -6.62 12.23 -13.89
C ARG A 43 -5.67 11.24 -13.21
N PRO A 44 -6.14 10.05 -12.80
CA PRO A 44 -5.29 9.05 -12.17
C PRO A 44 -3.99 8.75 -12.93
N GLU A 45 -4.07 8.59 -14.25
CA GLU A 45 -2.89 8.31 -15.09
C GLU A 45 -1.90 9.48 -15.11
N ALA A 46 -2.38 10.73 -15.06
CA ALA A 46 -1.50 11.90 -15.04
C ALA A 46 -0.68 11.95 -13.74
N THR A 47 -1.28 11.59 -12.60
CA THR A 47 -0.56 11.47 -11.33
C THR A 47 0.45 10.32 -11.36
N LEU A 48 0.10 9.16 -11.93
CA LEU A 48 1.04 8.03 -12.06
C LEU A 48 2.22 8.31 -13.00
N ASN A 49 2.08 9.30 -13.90
CA ASN A 49 3.12 9.71 -14.84
C ASN A 49 4.12 10.71 -14.26
N LEU A 50 3.89 11.24 -13.04
CA LEU A 50 4.82 12.18 -12.42
C LEU A 50 6.23 11.58 -12.30
N ARG A 51 7.19 12.34 -12.80
CA ARG A 51 8.63 12.11 -12.67
C ARG A 51 9.25 13.10 -11.70
N PHE A 52 10.50 12.89 -11.30
CA PHE A 52 11.18 13.83 -10.40
C PHE A 52 11.28 15.24 -11.00
N LYS A 53 11.48 15.38 -12.32
CA LYS A 53 11.49 16.70 -12.99
C LYS A 53 10.18 17.48 -12.84
N ASP A 54 9.07 16.77 -12.64
CA ASP A 54 7.74 17.35 -12.55
C ASP A 54 7.44 17.87 -11.13
N ILE A 55 8.33 17.60 -10.17
CA ILE A 55 8.24 18.03 -8.77
C ILE A 55 9.23 19.16 -8.53
N ARG A 56 8.76 20.25 -7.93
CA ARG A 56 9.61 21.31 -7.36
C ARG A 56 9.28 21.48 -5.89
N VAL A 57 10.32 21.55 -5.08
CA VAL A 57 10.22 21.88 -3.65
C VAL A 57 10.90 23.23 -3.47
N ALA A 58 10.25 24.15 -2.76
CA ALA A 58 10.84 25.42 -2.39
C ALA A 58 10.53 25.72 -0.93
N LEU A 59 11.43 26.47 -0.29
CA LEU A 59 11.13 27.15 0.95
C LEU A 59 10.61 28.55 0.59
N ALA A 60 9.44 28.93 1.07
CA ALA A 60 8.78 30.19 0.72
C ALA A 60 8.59 31.08 1.96
N ARG A 61 8.87 32.38 1.80
CA ARG A 61 8.64 33.38 2.84
C ARG A 61 7.14 33.56 3.06
N ASP A 62 6.70 33.49 4.30
CA ASP A 62 5.29 33.72 4.63
C ASP A 62 4.95 35.21 4.43
N PRO A 63 4.02 35.57 3.53
CA PRO A 63 3.64 36.97 3.32
C PRO A 63 3.02 37.62 4.57
N GLU A 64 2.54 36.81 5.52
CA GLU A 64 1.97 37.27 6.79
C GLU A 64 3.01 37.41 7.92
N GLY A 65 4.31 37.23 7.61
CA GLY A 65 5.40 37.40 8.58
C GLY A 65 5.65 36.20 9.49
N GLY A 66 5.03 35.06 9.22
CA GLY A 66 5.30 33.78 9.89
C GLY A 66 6.61 33.11 9.46
N PRO A 67 6.90 31.91 10.00
CA PRO A 67 8.07 31.13 9.61
C PRO A 67 7.99 30.73 8.13
N HIS A 68 9.14 30.47 7.53
CA HIS A 68 9.18 29.95 6.16
C HIS A 68 8.38 28.65 6.04
N LYS A 69 7.61 28.53 4.95
CA LYS A 69 6.76 27.37 4.66
C LYS A 69 7.36 26.56 3.52
N LEU A 70 7.34 25.24 3.62
CA LEU A 70 7.61 24.42 2.45
C LEU A 70 6.47 24.56 1.43
N LEU A 71 6.84 24.62 0.16
CA LEU A 71 5.91 24.74 -0.95
C LEU A 71 6.21 23.64 -1.96
N LEU A 72 5.29 22.69 -2.06
CA LEU A 72 5.33 21.67 -3.10
C LEU A 72 4.65 22.20 -4.35
N ARG A 73 5.32 22.06 -5.49
CA ARG A 73 4.74 22.32 -6.80
C ARG A 73 4.89 21.07 -7.66
N PHE A 74 3.82 20.65 -8.29
CA PHE A 74 3.87 19.54 -9.23
C PHE A 74 3.12 19.83 -10.52
N THR A 75 3.69 19.36 -11.62
CA THR A 75 3.25 19.68 -12.98
C THR A 75 2.94 18.38 -13.74
N PRO A 76 1.73 17.81 -13.60
CA PRO A 76 1.39 16.57 -14.27
C PRO A 76 1.31 16.76 -15.79
N GLU A 77 1.99 15.90 -16.55
CA GLU A 77 1.89 15.90 -18.01
C GLU A 77 0.44 15.61 -18.46
N PHE A 78 -0.01 16.32 -19.50
CA PHE A 78 -1.37 16.22 -20.00
C PHE A 78 -1.60 14.89 -20.74
N THR A 79 -2.58 14.11 -20.30
CA THR A 79 -2.78 12.72 -20.77
C THR A 79 -3.81 12.56 -21.89
N LYS A 80 -4.49 13.62 -22.37
CA LYS A 80 -5.43 13.51 -23.51
C LYS A 80 -4.72 13.88 -24.82
N THR A 81 -4.09 12.90 -25.46
CA THR A 81 -3.46 13.08 -26.77
C THR A 81 -4.45 13.52 -27.86
N TYR A 82 -5.72 13.10 -27.78
CA TYR A 82 -6.75 13.44 -28.76
C TYR A 82 -7.31 14.88 -28.65
N LEU A 83 -6.98 15.64 -27.59
CA LEU A 83 -7.39 17.05 -27.46
C LEU A 83 -6.27 18.04 -27.83
N GLY A 84 -5.21 17.55 -28.49
CA GLY A 84 -3.99 18.32 -28.75
C GLY A 84 -3.17 18.57 -27.49
N GLU A 85 -2.01 19.19 -27.68
CA GLU A 85 -1.19 19.68 -26.57
C GLU A 85 -1.94 20.78 -25.83
N LYS A 86 -1.89 20.72 -24.49
CA LYS A 86 -2.40 21.78 -23.62
C LYS A 86 -1.28 22.31 -22.77
N GLU A 87 -1.38 23.58 -22.41
CA GLU A 87 -0.50 24.16 -21.40
C GLU A 87 -0.51 23.33 -20.12
N GLN A 88 0.70 23.05 -19.65
CA GLN A 88 0.91 22.31 -18.41
C GLN A 88 0.47 23.16 -17.22
N LYS A 89 -0.13 22.51 -16.22
CA LYS A 89 -0.63 23.19 -15.04
C LYS A 89 0.25 22.83 -13.87
N THR A 90 0.70 23.85 -13.16
CA THR A 90 1.42 23.67 -11.90
C THR A 90 0.44 23.79 -10.76
N TYR A 91 0.37 22.77 -9.91
CA TYR A 91 -0.40 22.80 -8.68
C TYR A 91 0.54 23.06 -7.52
N ALA A 92 0.29 24.13 -6.78
CA ALA A 92 1.04 24.49 -5.59
C ALA A 92 0.29 24.04 -4.34
N VAL A 93 0.97 23.37 -3.42
CA VAL A 93 0.42 22.93 -2.14
C VAL A 93 1.33 23.47 -1.04
N PRO A 94 0.87 24.48 -0.28
CA PRO A 94 1.63 24.99 0.85
C PRO A 94 1.60 24.02 2.02
N GLU A 95 2.65 24.03 2.82
CA GLU A 95 2.73 23.27 4.06
C GLU A 95 1.76 23.78 5.11
N THR A 96 1.00 22.86 5.71
CA THR A 96 0.16 23.13 6.89
C THR A 96 0.92 22.72 8.16
N MET A 97 1.68 23.64 8.72
CA MET A 97 2.57 23.36 9.86
C MET A 97 1.81 22.91 11.12
N PHE A 98 0.67 23.54 11.41
CA PHE A 98 -0.16 23.26 12.58
C PHE A 98 -1.35 22.34 12.26
N ASP A 99 -1.14 21.34 11.39
CA ASP A 99 -2.17 20.34 11.11
C ASP A 99 -2.35 19.40 12.32
N PRO A 100 -3.59 19.15 12.80
CA PRO A 100 -3.83 18.22 13.89
C PRO A 100 -3.39 16.78 13.59
N SER A 101 -3.17 16.40 12.32
CA SER A 101 -2.76 15.05 11.91
C SER A 101 -1.95 15.06 10.61
N LEU A 102 -0.74 14.50 10.63
CA LEU A 102 0.11 14.41 9.44
C LEU A 102 -0.32 13.35 8.41
N LEU A 103 -1.37 12.57 8.68
CA LEU A 103 -1.95 11.60 7.74
C LEU A 103 -2.36 12.22 6.40
N LEU A 104 -2.77 13.49 6.38
CA LEU A 104 -3.19 14.20 5.17
C LEU A 104 -2.09 15.08 4.55
N SER A 105 -0.87 15.05 5.10
CA SER A 105 0.21 15.95 4.67
C SER A 105 0.96 15.39 3.44
N PRO A 106 0.75 15.92 2.21
CA PRO A 106 1.53 15.48 1.05
C PRO A 106 3.03 15.76 1.22
N HIS A 107 3.39 16.78 2.02
CA HIS A 107 4.77 17.13 2.36
C HIS A 107 5.47 15.97 3.05
N VAL A 108 4.87 15.42 4.12
CA VAL A 108 5.48 14.33 4.89
C VAL A 108 5.74 13.10 4.02
N PHE A 109 4.77 12.71 3.19
CA PHE A 109 4.91 11.54 2.32
C PHE A 109 5.89 11.78 1.16
N LEU A 110 5.80 12.92 0.48
CA LEU A 110 6.67 13.22 -0.66
C LEU A 110 8.12 13.43 -0.22
N LEU A 111 8.36 14.25 0.82
CA LEU A 111 9.71 14.47 1.34
C LEU A 111 10.32 13.17 1.86
N GLY A 112 9.52 12.30 2.50
CA GLY A 112 9.99 10.97 2.92
C GLY A 112 10.51 10.13 1.74
N VAL A 113 9.82 10.18 0.60
CA VAL A 113 10.30 9.56 -0.65
C VAL A 113 11.56 10.26 -1.19
N LEU A 114 11.58 11.60 -1.24
CA LEU A 114 12.73 12.37 -1.74
C LEU A 114 14.01 12.11 -0.92
N PHE A 115 13.92 12.10 0.42
CA PHE A 115 15.04 11.77 1.30
C PHE A 115 15.46 10.30 1.16
N ARG A 116 14.51 9.37 1.02
CA ARG A 116 14.81 7.95 0.78
C ARG A 116 15.65 7.73 -0.48
N HIS A 117 15.39 8.50 -1.53
CA HIS A 117 16.11 8.43 -2.81
C HIS A 117 17.30 9.39 -2.90
N ARG A 118 17.61 10.16 -1.83
CA ARG A 118 18.63 11.23 -1.85
C ARG A 118 18.47 12.14 -3.09
N ALA A 119 17.24 12.56 -3.32
CA ALA A 119 16.83 13.19 -4.57
C ALA A 119 17.24 14.66 -4.67
N PHE A 120 17.57 15.32 -3.57
CA PHE A 120 18.06 16.70 -3.57
C PHE A 120 19.46 16.81 -4.19
N ASN A 121 19.67 17.87 -4.97
CA ASN A 121 20.96 18.15 -5.61
C ASN A 121 22.02 18.60 -4.58
N ALA A 122 21.59 19.32 -3.54
CA ALA A 122 22.44 19.66 -2.41
C ALA A 122 22.85 18.38 -1.65
N SER A 123 24.11 17.96 -1.80
CA SER A 123 24.64 16.72 -1.24
C SER A 123 24.53 16.63 0.29
N ASN A 124 24.58 17.77 0.97
CA ASN A 124 24.48 17.88 2.43
C ASN A 124 23.02 17.91 2.93
N LEU A 125 22.01 18.04 2.06
CA LEU A 125 20.60 17.98 2.45
C LEU A 125 20.16 16.52 2.59
N THR A 126 20.65 15.87 3.66
CA THR A 126 20.47 14.43 3.91
C THR A 126 19.40 14.11 4.94
N SER A 127 18.96 15.11 5.72
CA SER A 127 17.99 14.97 6.80
C SER A 127 16.91 16.05 6.71
N PRO A 128 15.66 15.76 7.10
CA PRO A 128 14.59 16.76 7.18
C PRO A 128 14.94 17.95 8.09
N HIS A 129 15.71 17.72 9.15
CA HIS A 129 16.14 18.77 10.07
C HIS A 129 16.96 19.87 9.41
N HIS A 130 17.69 19.56 8.34
CA HIS A 130 18.41 20.58 7.61
C HIS A 130 17.49 21.59 6.94
N LEU A 131 16.20 21.28 6.74
CA LEU A 131 15.22 22.23 6.20
C LEU A 131 14.93 23.39 7.17
N ASP A 132 15.06 23.16 8.48
CA ASP A 132 14.75 24.15 9.53
C ASP A 132 15.81 25.25 9.62
N ILE A 133 17.04 24.91 9.26
CA ILE A 133 18.20 25.82 9.35
C ILE A 133 18.43 26.60 8.05
N LEU A 134 17.65 26.34 7.00
CA LEU A 134 17.73 27.09 5.75
C LEU A 134 17.03 28.44 5.92
N ASP A 135 17.63 29.47 5.33
CA ASP A 135 17.05 30.81 5.25
C ASP A 135 16.96 31.26 3.79
N ILE A 136 16.03 32.16 3.53
CA ILE A 136 15.81 32.78 2.22
C ILE A 136 16.55 34.12 2.24
N HIS A 137 17.36 34.38 1.22
CA HIS A 137 18.08 35.64 1.09
C HIS A 137 17.11 36.84 1.27
N PRO A 138 17.50 37.94 1.95
CA PRO A 138 16.59 39.04 2.27
C PRO A 138 15.91 39.69 1.06
N GLY A 139 16.58 39.68 -0.10
CA GLY A 139 16.03 40.18 -1.37
C GLY A 139 15.11 39.20 -2.12
N GLU A 140 14.91 37.99 -1.59
CA GLU A 140 14.20 36.89 -2.26
C GLU A 140 12.94 36.48 -1.49
N ARG A 141 11.99 35.89 -2.22
CA ARG A 141 10.72 35.38 -1.68
C ARG A 141 10.71 33.86 -1.50
N GLU A 142 11.57 33.16 -2.23
CA GLU A 142 11.66 31.71 -2.17
C GLU A 142 13.10 31.23 -2.37
N LEU A 143 13.46 30.15 -1.69
CA LEU A 143 14.68 29.38 -1.92
C LEU A 143 14.29 28.04 -2.58
N PRO A 144 14.62 27.83 -3.86
CA PRO A 144 14.42 26.54 -4.52
C PRO A 144 15.28 25.43 -3.88
N LEU A 145 14.71 24.25 -3.71
CA LEU A 145 15.41 23.04 -3.28
C LEU A 145 15.53 22.09 -4.49
N PRO A 146 16.54 22.30 -5.37
CA PRO A 146 16.63 21.56 -6.62
C PRO A 146 16.82 20.07 -6.40
N LEU A 147 16.17 19.26 -7.25
CA LEU A 147 16.37 17.82 -7.32
C LEU A 147 17.49 17.50 -8.32
N LYS A 148 18.10 16.33 -8.19
CA LYS A 148 19.19 15.91 -9.08
C LYS A 148 18.70 15.67 -10.50
N GLU A 149 19.50 16.09 -11.47
CA GLU A 149 19.16 16.00 -12.89
C GLU A 149 19.15 14.56 -13.41
N ASP A 150 19.96 13.66 -12.83
CA ASP A 150 19.98 12.23 -13.17
C ASP A 150 18.65 11.52 -12.89
N LEU A 151 17.84 12.06 -11.97
CA LEU A 151 16.51 11.55 -11.65
C LEU A 151 15.40 12.12 -12.53
N ASN A 152 15.66 13.12 -13.38
CA ASN A 152 14.62 13.87 -14.10
C ASN A 152 13.62 12.98 -14.86
N ASN A 153 14.10 11.90 -15.48
CA ASN A 153 13.29 10.97 -16.26
C ASN A 153 12.78 9.76 -15.47
N THR A 154 13.07 9.70 -14.16
CA THR A 154 12.64 8.63 -13.27
C THR A 154 11.23 8.93 -12.74
N PHE A 155 10.33 7.95 -12.79
CA PHE A 155 8.98 8.08 -12.23
C PHE A 155 9.00 8.10 -10.70
N ILE A 156 8.11 8.88 -10.10
CA ILE A 156 7.86 8.83 -8.65
C ILE A 156 7.14 7.52 -8.29
N PHE A 157 6.08 7.20 -9.03
CA PHE A 157 5.22 6.03 -8.77
C PHE A 157 5.76 4.76 -9.45
N ARG A 158 6.88 4.25 -8.94
CA ARG A 158 7.52 3.03 -9.45
C ARG A 158 6.99 1.76 -8.79
N ARG A 159 6.88 0.68 -9.58
CA ARG A 159 6.53 -0.64 -9.05
C ARG A 159 7.73 -1.29 -8.37
N ALA A 160 7.46 -2.25 -7.49
CA ALA A 160 8.50 -3.10 -6.95
C ALA A 160 8.78 -4.28 -7.91
N ILE A 161 10.05 -4.64 -8.04
CA ILE A 161 10.53 -5.84 -8.71
C ILE A 161 10.93 -6.89 -7.68
N GLU A 162 10.75 -8.16 -8.04
CA GLU A 162 11.19 -9.30 -7.22
C GLU A 162 12.69 -9.52 -7.44
N THR A 163 13.44 -9.55 -6.35
CA THR A 163 14.89 -9.81 -6.33
C THR A 163 15.18 -11.14 -5.63
N LEU A 164 16.44 -11.58 -5.66
CA LEU A 164 16.89 -12.80 -4.96
C LEU A 164 16.43 -12.83 -3.50
N THR A 165 16.49 -11.69 -2.82
CA THR A 165 16.19 -11.54 -1.40
C THR A 165 14.96 -10.66 -1.15
N GLY A 166 13.96 -10.70 -2.02
CA GLY A 166 12.65 -10.12 -1.77
C GLY A 166 12.24 -9.07 -2.79
N TYR A 167 12.14 -7.80 -2.38
CA TYR A 167 11.62 -6.73 -3.23
C TYR A 167 12.48 -5.48 -3.16
N GLN A 168 12.60 -4.82 -4.31
CA GLN A 168 13.19 -3.48 -4.44
C GLN A 168 12.33 -2.65 -5.39
N ILE A 169 12.44 -1.32 -5.32
CA ILE A 169 11.82 -0.45 -6.32
C ILE A 169 12.51 -0.67 -7.67
N SER A 170 11.72 -0.78 -8.73
CA SER A 170 12.23 -0.86 -10.10
C SER A 170 13.06 0.38 -10.44
N PRO A 171 14.06 0.28 -11.35
CA PRO A 171 14.80 1.45 -11.81
C PRO A 171 13.86 2.55 -12.32
N ASN A 172 12.91 2.20 -13.21
CA ASN A 172 11.97 3.16 -13.78
C ASN A 172 10.64 2.58 -14.30
N GLU A 173 10.18 1.43 -13.80
CA GLU A 173 8.91 0.86 -14.24
C GLU A 173 7.75 1.36 -13.39
N ARG A 174 6.68 1.86 -14.02
CA ARG A 174 5.55 2.47 -13.29
C ARG A 174 4.64 1.45 -12.62
N ILE A 175 4.02 1.87 -11.51
CA ILE A 175 2.80 1.26 -11.01
C ILE A 175 1.71 1.47 -12.07
N SER A 176 1.07 0.38 -12.51
CA SER A 176 0.00 0.49 -13.50
C SER A 176 -1.30 1.00 -12.88
N SER A 177 -2.13 1.66 -13.69
CA SER A 177 -3.48 2.08 -13.30
C SER A 177 -4.31 0.93 -12.70
N GLY A 178 -4.20 -0.28 -13.28
CA GLY A 178 -4.88 -1.46 -12.75
C GLY A 178 -4.39 -1.90 -11.36
N MET A 179 -3.09 -1.79 -11.08
CA MET A 179 -2.53 -2.07 -9.75
C MET A 179 -3.04 -1.07 -8.72
N MET A 180 -2.97 0.22 -9.02
CA MET A 180 -3.43 1.27 -8.11
C MET A 180 -4.94 1.16 -7.85
N ALA A 181 -5.75 0.96 -8.90
CA ALA A 181 -7.18 0.76 -8.77
C ALA A 181 -7.52 -0.47 -7.91
N ALA A 182 -6.81 -1.59 -8.09
CA ALA A 182 -6.99 -2.78 -7.26
C ALA A 182 -6.62 -2.52 -5.79
N TRP A 183 -5.61 -1.70 -5.52
CA TRP A 183 -5.24 -1.33 -4.15
C TRP A 183 -6.31 -0.46 -3.50
N ILE A 184 -6.75 0.59 -4.18
CA ILE A 184 -7.79 1.50 -3.70
C ILE A 184 -9.09 0.72 -3.41
N LYS A 185 -9.53 -0.13 -4.35
CA LYS A 185 -10.70 -0.98 -4.17
C LYS A 185 -10.56 -1.87 -2.94
N ARG A 186 -9.42 -2.56 -2.78
CA ARG A 186 -9.19 -3.46 -1.64
C ARG A 186 -9.17 -2.72 -0.31
N ILE A 187 -8.56 -1.54 -0.25
CA ILE A 187 -8.60 -0.73 0.98
C ILE A 187 -10.03 -0.29 1.30
N GLY A 188 -10.81 0.11 0.29
CA GLY A 188 -12.22 0.45 0.48
C GLY A 188 -13.05 -0.72 1.04
N GLU A 189 -12.80 -1.94 0.55
CA GLU A 189 -13.41 -3.15 1.10
C GLU A 189 -13.01 -3.39 2.55
N ILE A 190 -11.73 -3.18 2.91
CA ILE A 190 -11.19 -3.37 4.26
C ILE A 190 -11.76 -2.35 5.24
N LEU A 191 -11.84 -1.09 4.83
CA LEU A 191 -12.50 -0.03 5.59
C LEU A 191 -13.99 -0.34 5.77
N GLY A 192 -14.56 -1.06 4.80
CA GLY A 192 -15.92 -1.55 4.84
C GLY A 192 -16.89 -0.60 4.18
N PHE A 193 -16.53 0.07 3.08
CA PHE A 193 -17.48 0.81 2.24
C PHE A 193 -18.45 -0.12 1.53
N GLU A 194 -19.66 0.34 1.24
CA GLU A 194 -20.63 -0.45 0.47
C GLU A 194 -20.23 -0.47 -0.99
N TYR A 195 -20.03 0.73 -1.53
CA TYR A 195 -19.70 0.95 -2.91
C TYR A 195 -18.20 0.77 -3.17
N PRO A 196 -17.82 0.25 -4.37
CA PRO A 196 -16.41 0.17 -4.75
C PRO A 196 -15.72 1.53 -4.71
N THR A 197 -14.64 1.62 -3.95
CA THR A 197 -13.80 2.82 -3.92
C THR A 197 -12.94 2.89 -5.18
N ILE A 198 -12.98 4.03 -5.86
CA ILE A 198 -12.19 4.32 -7.06
C ILE A 198 -11.50 5.67 -6.92
N ALA A 199 -10.37 5.84 -7.61
CA ALA A 199 -9.61 7.09 -7.61
C ALA A 199 -10.45 8.32 -8.01
N TYR A 200 -11.43 8.14 -8.92
CA TYR A 200 -12.34 9.20 -9.35
C TYR A 200 -13.22 9.76 -8.22
N ASN A 201 -13.43 9.04 -7.11
CA ASN A 201 -14.16 9.56 -5.97
C ASN A 201 -13.53 10.86 -5.41
N LEU A 202 -12.19 10.96 -5.45
CA LEU A 202 -11.46 12.16 -5.05
C LEU A 202 -11.62 13.29 -6.06
N ARG A 203 -11.61 12.97 -7.35
CA ARG A 203 -11.82 13.96 -8.41
C ARG A 203 -13.24 14.53 -8.37
N TYR A 204 -14.26 13.70 -8.12
CA TYR A 204 -15.63 14.18 -7.88
C TYR A 204 -15.70 15.09 -6.66
N ASN A 205 -15.09 14.69 -5.54
CA ASN A 205 -15.07 15.51 -4.34
C ASN A 205 -14.39 16.86 -4.55
N ALA A 206 -13.20 16.88 -5.15
CA ALA A 206 -12.46 18.10 -5.47
C ALA A 206 -13.30 19.05 -6.34
N ALA A 207 -13.91 18.54 -7.40
CA ALA A 207 -14.74 19.34 -8.30
C ALA A 207 -15.90 20.04 -7.59
N ASN A 208 -16.61 19.31 -6.70
CA ASN A 208 -17.73 19.86 -5.93
C ASN A 208 -17.23 20.81 -4.82
N ALA A 209 -16.08 20.55 -4.21
CA ALA A 209 -15.48 21.44 -3.21
C ALA A 209 -15.03 22.77 -3.82
N PHE A 210 -14.42 22.71 -5.01
CA PHE A 210 -14.05 23.91 -5.77
C PHE A 210 -15.28 24.72 -6.18
N ASP A 211 -16.34 24.07 -6.64
CA ASP A 211 -17.59 24.74 -7.02
C ASP A 211 -18.27 25.48 -5.86
N GLN A 212 -18.11 24.96 -4.63
CA GLN A 212 -18.68 25.55 -3.41
C GLN A 212 -17.75 26.57 -2.74
N SER A 213 -16.51 26.71 -3.20
CA SER A 213 -15.52 27.60 -2.60
C SER A 213 -15.68 29.02 -3.13
N VAL A 214 -15.58 30.00 -2.23
CA VAL A 214 -15.54 31.43 -2.58
C VAL A 214 -14.21 31.81 -3.25
N ASP A 215 -13.15 31.01 -3.04
CA ASP A 215 -11.80 31.28 -3.54
C ASP A 215 -11.55 30.69 -4.93
N VAL A 216 -12.47 29.86 -5.43
CA VAL A 216 -12.31 29.17 -6.72
C VAL A 216 -13.42 29.57 -7.67
N SER A 217 -13.09 30.45 -8.62
CA SER A 217 -14.02 30.83 -9.69
C SER A 217 -14.36 29.63 -10.59
N GLU A 218 -15.49 29.73 -11.31
CA GLU A 218 -15.87 28.72 -12.32
C GLU A 218 -14.76 28.50 -13.34
N ALA A 219 -14.12 29.57 -13.81
CA ALA A 219 -12.99 29.52 -14.75
C ALA A 219 -11.80 28.77 -14.15
N LEU A 220 -11.45 29.04 -12.88
CA LEU A 220 -10.36 28.33 -12.20
C LEU A 220 -10.70 26.86 -11.95
N ARG A 221 -11.93 26.54 -11.57
CA ARG A 221 -12.42 25.14 -11.44
C ARG A 221 -12.30 24.41 -12.78
N ASN A 222 -12.74 25.03 -13.86
CA ASN A 222 -12.68 24.46 -15.21
C ASN A 222 -11.22 24.28 -15.66
N LEU A 223 -10.35 25.25 -15.38
CA LEU A 223 -8.90 25.14 -15.61
C LEU A 223 -8.33 23.96 -14.81
N ALA A 224 -8.51 23.91 -13.49
CA ALA A 224 -7.98 22.85 -12.63
C ALA A 224 -8.44 21.45 -13.09
N MET A 225 -9.71 21.32 -13.47
CA MET A 225 -10.30 20.06 -13.94
C MET A 225 -9.97 19.73 -15.40
N GLY A 226 -9.47 20.70 -16.18
CA GLY A 226 -9.21 20.53 -17.61
C GLY A 226 -10.46 20.45 -18.46
N HIS A 227 -11.49 21.22 -18.09
CA HIS A 227 -12.73 21.41 -18.84
C HIS A 227 -12.69 22.73 -19.61
N GLY A 228 -13.25 22.76 -20.83
CA GLY A 228 -13.37 24.00 -21.61
C GLY A 228 -14.60 24.84 -21.25
N SER A 229 -15.58 24.23 -20.59
CA SER A 229 -16.80 24.85 -20.10
C SER A 229 -17.25 24.16 -18.81
N SER A 230 -18.34 24.62 -18.21
CA SER A 230 -18.99 23.97 -17.08
C SER A 230 -19.77 22.69 -17.45
N ASP A 231 -20.07 22.45 -18.73
CA ASP A 231 -20.92 21.33 -19.13
C ASP A 231 -20.39 19.96 -18.68
N PRO A 232 -19.09 19.64 -18.83
CA PRO A 232 -18.57 18.37 -18.34
C PRO A 232 -18.73 18.22 -16.83
N PHE A 233 -18.54 19.31 -16.07
CA PHE A 233 -18.75 19.32 -14.63
C PHE A 233 -20.22 19.04 -14.29
N GLN A 234 -21.14 19.83 -14.85
CA GLN A 234 -22.57 19.70 -14.58
C GLN A 234 -23.14 18.34 -14.97
N ARG A 235 -22.67 17.72 -16.05
CA ARG A 235 -23.16 16.42 -16.52
C ARG A 235 -22.55 15.24 -15.76
N HIS A 236 -21.26 15.29 -15.44
CA HIS A 236 -20.52 14.10 -15.00
C HIS A 236 -19.88 14.20 -13.61
N TYR A 237 -19.69 15.39 -13.05
CA TYR A 237 -18.97 15.56 -11.77
C TYR A 237 -19.82 16.17 -10.67
N LEU A 238 -20.82 16.99 -11.00
CA LEU A 238 -21.73 17.57 -10.02
C LEU A 238 -22.51 16.46 -9.31
N GLY A 239 -22.44 16.45 -7.98
CA GLY A 239 -23.06 15.43 -7.14
C GLY A 239 -24.56 15.31 -7.39
N ARG A 240 -25.05 14.08 -7.59
CA ARG A 240 -26.49 13.80 -7.75
C ARG A 240 -27.21 13.55 -6.43
N ASN A 241 -26.45 13.18 -5.40
CA ASN A 241 -26.94 13.20 -4.02
C ASN A 241 -26.82 14.64 -3.53
N ILE A 242 -27.97 15.31 -3.40
CA ILE A 242 -28.03 16.72 -2.99
C ILE A 242 -27.58 16.83 -1.53
N SER A 243 -26.35 17.28 -1.32
CA SER A 243 -25.73 17.39 0.01
C SER A 243 -26.08 18.70 0.74
N ALA A 244 -27.23 19.28 0.45
CA ALA A 244 -27.76 20.50 1.07
C ALA A 244 -29.11 20.19 1.71
N ASP A 245 -29.36 20.74 2.90
CA ASP A 245 -30.64 20.58 3.60
C ASP A 245 -31.69 21.54 3.03
N LEU A 246 -32.20 21.19 1.84
CA LEU A 246 -33.17 22.01 1.11
C LEU A 246 -34.46 22.25 1.92
N TRP A 247 -34.85 21.28 2.75
CA TRP A 247 -36.06 21.40 3.57
C TRP A 247 -35.85 22.38 4.72
N GLY A 248 -34.70 22.32 5.40
CA GLY A 248 -34.31 23.31 6.41
C GLY A 248 -34.31 24.72 5.84
N ILE A 249 -33.74 24.89 4.64
CA ILE A 249 -33.72 26.17 3.92
C ILE A 249 -35.14 26.67 3.63
N LEU A 250 -36.02 25.83 3.07
CA LEU A 250 -37.41 26.19 2.76
C LEU A 250 -38.19 26.65 4.00
N ARG A 251 -37.89 26.07 5.17
CA ARG A 251 -38.54 26.45 6.44
C ARG A 251 -37.89 27.63 7.15
N GLY A 252 -36.84 28.24 6.58
CA GLY A 252 -36.06 29.28 7.27
C GLY A 252 -35.33 28.76 8.52
N GLN A 253 -35.09 27.45 8.60
CA GLN A 253 -34.36 26.82 9.69
C GLN A 253 -32.87 26.76 9.38
N ARG A 254 -32.05 26.63 10.43
CA ARG A 254 -30.61 26.39 10.27
C ARG A 254 -30.40 25.03 9.57
N PRO A 255 -29.77 25.00 8.37
CA PRO A 255 -29.54 23.75 7.64
C PRO A 255 -28.71 22.75 8.45
N GLN A 256 -29.10 21.48 8.45
CA GLN A 256 -28.35 20.38 9.08
C GLN A 256 -27.16 19.93 8.21
N GLN A 257 -26.26 20.87 7.89
CA GLN A 257 -25.22 20.66 6.88
C GLN A 257 -24.26 19.51 7.21
N ALA A 258 -23.94 19.32 8.49
CA ALA A 258 -23.06 18.24 8.93
C ALA A 258 -23.68 16.85 8.65
N LEU A 259 -24.97 16.68 8.98
CA LEU A 259 -25.71 15.45 8.70
C LEU A 259 -25.82 15.19 7.20
N MET A 260 -26.15 16.21 6.40
CA MET A 260 -26.26 16.07 4.94
C MET A 260 -24.91 15.72 4.31
N LYS A 261 -23.82 16.34 4.76
CA LYS A 261 -22.47 15.98 4.30
C LYS A 261 -22.14 14.53 4.67
N GLN A 262 -22.45 14.10 5.89
CA GLN A 262 -22.21 12.73 6.34
C GLN A 262 -23.04 11.73 5.52
N SER A 263 -24.35 11.92 5.39
CA SER A 263 -25.26 11.00 4.71
C SER A 263 -25.02 10.92 3.20
N CYS A 264 -24.65 12.03 2.56
CA CYS A 264 -24.32 12.07 1.13
C CYS A 264 -22.86 11.72 0.82
N SER A 265 -21.99 11.54 1.82
CA SER A 265 -20.62 11.05 1.64
C SER A 265 -20.60 9.58 1.23
N ILE A 266 -19.44 9.02 0.83
CA ILE A 266 -19.33 7.56 0.70
C ILE A 266 -19.16 6.90 2.09
N GLY A 267 -18.68 7.69 3.06
CA GLY A 267 -18.52 7.39 4.48
C GLY A 267 -19.75 6.86 5.20
N HIS A 268 -20.95 7.29 4.83
CA HIS A 268 -22.19 6.86 5.51
C HIS A 268 -22.35 5.34 5.54
N SER A 269 -21.75 4.65 4.56
CA SER A 269 -21.89 3.21 4.37
C SER A 269 -20.82 2.38 5.11
N ILE A 270 -19.88 3.00 5.83
CA ILE A 270 -18.76 2.30 6.47
C ILE A 270 -19.27 1.29 7.51
N SER A 271 -18.86 0.04 7.39
CA SER A 271 -19.12 -1.00 8.40
C SER A 271 -18.00 -2.04 8.49
N LYS A 272 -17.44 -2.20 9.69
CA LYS A 272 -16.42 -3.22 9.99
C LYS A 272 -16.97 -4.66 9.94
N ARG A 273 -18.30 -4.83 9.98
CA ARG A 273 -18.98 -6.13 9.91
C ARG A 273 -19.19 -6.61 8.47
N ARG A 274 -19.05 -5.73 7.47
CA ARG A 274 -19.28 -6.08 6.07
C ARG A 274 -18.25 -7.12 5.58
N PRO A 275 -18.67 -8.22 4.92
CA PRO A 275 -17.77 -9.28 4.46
C PRO A 275 -16.69 -8.77 3.51
N ILE A 276 -15.42 -8.98 3.89
CA ILE A 276 -14.26 -8.53 3.11
C ILE A 276 -13.76 -9.64 2.17
N ASP A 277 -13.95 -10.90 2.54
CA ASP A 277 -13.51 -12.09 1.81
C ASP A 277 -14.60 -13.17 1.85
N LEU A 278 -14.53 -14.12 0.92
CA LEU A 278 -15.43 -15.28 0.92
C LEU A 278 -15.05 -16.25 2.04
N THR A 279 -16.04 -16.92 2.63
CA THR A 279 -15.77 -18.03 3.55
C THR A 279 -15.12 -19.22 2.80
N PRO A 280 -14.49 -20.17 3.51
CA PRO A 280 -13.99 -21.40 2.89
C PRO A 280 -15.07 -22.15 2.10
N ASP A 281 -16.27 -22.27 2.64
CA ASP A 281 -17.39 -22.97 1.99
C ASP A 281 -17.88 -22.25 0.73
N GLN A 282 -18.01 -20.92 0.80
CA GLN A 282 -18.33 -20.08 -0.37
C GLN A 282 -17.22 -20.16 -1.43
N SER A 283 -15.96 -20.29 -1.01
CA SER A 283 -14.84 -20.46 -1.93
C SER A 283 -14.82 -21.85 -2.57
N ALA A 284 -15.26 -22.87 -1.83
CA ALA A 284 -15.36 -24.25 -2.28
C ALA A 284 -16.52 -24.46 -3.26
N SER A 285 -17.66 -23.77 -3.08
CA SER A 285 -18.81 -23.87 -3.98
C SER A 285 -18.47 -23.47 -5.43
N ILE A 286 -17.50 -22.58 -5.61
CA ILE A 286 -17.03 -22.15 -6.94
C ILE A 286 -16.36 -23.29 -7.71
N ALA A 287 -15.74 -24.25 -7.03
CA ALA A 287 -15.18 -25.43 -7.68
C ALA A 287 -16.28 -26.33 -8.27
N MET A 288 -17.49 -26.27 -7.72
CA MET A 288 -18.64 -27.05 -8.15
C MET A 288 -19.45 -26.37 -9.26
N HIS A 289 -19.10 -25.13 -9.65
CA HIS A 289 -19.82 -24.37 -10.68
C HIS A 289 -19.82 -25.10 -12.03
N PRO A 290 -20.95 -25.20 -12.75
CA PRO A 290 -21.07 -25.97 -14.01
C PRO A 290 -19.97 -25.65 -15.03
N THR A 291 -19.73 -24.37 -15.31
CA THR A 291 -18.68 -23.90 -16.22
C THR A 291 -17.28 -24.35 -15.80
N ILE A 292 -16.99 -24.37 -14.50
CA ILE A 292 -15.68 -24.84 -14.00
C ILE A 292 -15.55 -26.35 -14.18
N ARG A 293 -16.63 -27.11 -13.97
CA ARG A 293 -16.64 -28.56 -14.20
C ARG A 293 -16.43 -28.89 -15.68
N GLU A 294 -17.12 -28.19 -16.58
CA GLU A 294 -16.96 -28.33 -18.02
C GLU A 294 -15.55 -28.02 -18.49
N LEU A 295 -15.01 -26.86 -18.11
CA LEU A 295 -13.63 -26.49 -18.44
C LEU A 295 -12.61 -27.48 -17.86
N THR A 296 -12.88 -28.04 -16.68
CA THR A 296 -12.01 -29.05 -16.06
C THR A 296 -12.06 -30.38 -16.81
N LYS A 297 -13.23 -30.81 -17.31
CA LYS A 297 -13.35 -31.98 -18.18
C LYS A 297 -12.60 -31.78 -19.50
N ALA A 298 -12.81 -30.65 -20.17
CA ALA A 298 -12.10 -30.30 -21.40
C ALA A 298 -10.58 -30.26 -21.21
N LEU A 299 -10.10 -29.87 -20.02
CA LEU A 299 -8.67 -29.90 -19.69
C LEU A 299 -8.11 -31.33 -19.59
N GLN A 300 -8.91 -32.31 -19.15
CA GLN A 300 -8.47 -33.71 -19.01
C GLN A 300 -8.26 -34.39 -20.36
N GLU A 301 -8.95 -33.93 -21.40
CA GLU A 301 -8.82 -34.43 -22.77
C GLU A 301 -7.57 -33.89 -23.49
N LEU A 302 -6.91 -32.86 -22.93
CA LEU A 302 -5.74 -32.23 -23.53
C LEU A 302 -4.42 -32.89 -23.07
N PRO A 303 -3.44 -33.07 -23.98
CA PRO A 303 -2.14 -33.59 -23.62
C PRO A 303 -1.42 -32.71 -22.60
N LEU A 304 -0.91 -33.33 -21.53
CA LEU A 304 -0.12 -32.68 -20.49
C LEU A 304 1.06 -31.91 -21.09
N GLY A 305 1.17 -30.62 -20.75
CA GLY A 305 2.28 -29.77 -21.17
C GLY A 305 2.11 -29.07 -22.52
N SER A 306 1.09 -29.42 -23.31
CA SER A 306 0.74 -28.73 -24.56
C SER A 306 0.43 -27.24 -24.34
N LYS A 307 0.56 -26.42 -25.40
CA LYS A 307 0.20 -25.00 -25.37
C LYS A 307 -1.29 -24.82 -25.00
N GLN A 308 -2.15 -25.64 -25.61
CA GLN A 308 -3.60 -25.69 -25.34
C GLN A 308 -3.90 -26.03 -23.88
N TYR A 309 -3.19 -27.01 -23.29
CA TYR A 309 -3.34 -27.34 -21.86
C TYR A 309 -3.00 -26.15 -20.95
N LYS A 310 -1.92 -25.42 -21.26
CA LYS A 310 -1.51 -24.22 -20.49
C LYS A 310 -2.54 -23.10 -20.61
N GLU A 311 -3.10 -22.90 -21.80
CA GLU A 311 -4.14 -21.91 -22.09
C GLU A 311 -5.46 -22.25 -21.39
N ALA A 312 -5.93 -23.50 -21.49
CA ALA A 312 -7.10 -23.99 -20.78
C ALA A 312 -6.96 -23.84 -19.25
N LYS A 313 -5.78 -24.16 -18.69
CA LYS A 313 -5.49 -23.93 -17.27
C LYS A 313 -5.51 -22.44 -16.90
N ARG A 314 -5.11 -21.55 -17.80
CA ARG A 314 -5.23 -20.08 -17.60
C ARG A 314 -6.70 -19.66 -17.64
N ALA A 315 -7.48 -20.16 -18.59
CA ALA A 315 -8.92 -19.88 -18.70
C ALA A 315 -9.67 -20.30 -17.42
N ILE A 316 -9.45 -21.52 -16.93
CA ILE A 316 -10.05 -21.99 -15.67
C ILE A 316 -9.70 -21.08 -14.49
N ARG A 317 -8.43 -20.63 -14.38
CA ARG A 317 -8.02 -19.72 -13.30
C ARG A 317 -8.70 -18.36 -13.40
N ASN A 318 -8.78 -17.80 -14.60
CA ASN A 318 -9.46 -16.53 -14.84
C ASN A 318 -10.95 -16.64 -14.50
N GLU A 319 -11.59 -17.74 -14.92
CA GLU A 319 -13.01 -17.98 -14.68
C GLU A 319 -13.33 -18.19 -13.20
N LYS A 320 -12.51 -18.98 -12.48
CA LYS A 320 -12.61 -19.08 -11.01
C LYS A 320 -12.46 -17.71 -10.34
N GLN A 321 -11.58 -16.85 -10.85
CA GLN A 321 -11.40 -15.51 -10.30
C GLN A 321 -12.60 -14.61 -10.61
N ARG A 322 -13.20 -14.71 -11.80
CA ARG A 322 -14.44 -13.99 -12.17
C ARG A 322 -15.59 -14.38 -11.25
N LEU A 323 -15.87 -15.68 -11.13
CA LEU A 323 -16.92 -16.21 -10.25
C LEU A 323 -16.71 -15.82 -8.77
N ARG A 324 -15.46 -15.82 -8.28
CA ARG A 324 -15.13 -15.32 -6.93
C ARG A 324 -15.50 -13.86 -6.74
N ARG A 325 -15.20 -13.01 -7.73
CA ARG A 325 -15.51 -11.58 -7.66
C ARG A 325 -17.02 -11.35 -7.68
N GLU A 326 -17.75 -12.07 -8.53
CA GLU A 326 -19.20 -11.98 -8.65
C GLU A 326 -19.92 -12.45 -7.40
N LEU A 327 -19.55 -13.63 -6.88
CA LEU A 327 -20.14 -14.15 -5.63
C LEU A 327 -19.88 -13.20 -4.46
N LYS A 328 -18.65 -12.68 -4.35
CA LYS A 328 -18.30 -11.71 -3.31
C LYS A 328 -19.11 -10.42 -3.43
N GLN A 329 -19.24 -9.90 -4.65
CA GLN A 329 -20.02 -8.67 -4.89
C GLN A 329 -21.49 -8.90 -4.53
N LYS A 330 -22.09 -9.99 -4.99
CA LYS A 330 -23.47 -10.37 -4.64
C LYS A 330 -23.69 -10.45 -3.12
N ILE A 331 -22.79 -11.12 -2.40
CA ILE A 331 -22.87 -11.19 -0.93
C ILE A 331 -22.84 -9.80 -0.31
N ARG A 332 -21.95 -8.92 -0.77
CA ARG A 332 -21.81 -7.56 -0.24
C ARG A 332 -23.00 -6.66 -0.57
N ASP A 333 -23.56 -6.79 -1.77
CA ASP A 333 -24.71 -6.02 -2.23
C ASP A 333 -25.96 -6.38 -1.42
N GLU A 334 -26.15 -7.68 -1.13
CA GLU A 334 -27.27 -8.15 -0.30
C GLU A 334 -27.05 -7.92 1.20
N TRP A 335 -25.80 -7.71 1.64
CA TRP A 335 -25.44 -7.70 3.05
C TRP A 335 -26.04 -6.51 3.81
N THR A 336 -26.00 -5.29 3.24
CA THR A 336 -26.42 -4.07 3.98
C THR A 336 -27.87 -4.20 4.45
N ASN A 337 -28.80 -4.55 3.55
CA ASN A 337 -30.21 -4.66 3.89
C ASN A 337 -30.49 -5.84 4.83
N LYS A 338 -29.87 -7.02 4.57
CA LYS A 338 -30.03 -8.19 5.45
C LYS A 338 -29.56 -7.92 6.87
N GLN A 339 -28.37 -7.35 7.01
CA GLN A 339 -27.82 -6.99 8.31
C GLN A 339 -28.71 -5.95 9.01
N ALA A 340 -29.23 -4.95 8.28
CA ALA A 340 -30.11 -3.95 8.85
C ALA A 340 -31.40 -4.57 9.41
N THR A 341 -32.05 -5.46 8.64
CA THR A 341 -33.23 -6.20 9.12
C THR A 341 -32.91 -7.04 10.35
N ASP A 342 -31.82 -7.81 10.34
CA ASP A 342 -31.42 -8.64 11.48
C ASP A 342 -31.16 -7.80 12.75
N ASP A 343 -30.48 -6.66 12.60
CA ASP A 343 -30.22 -5.75 13.72
C ASP A 343 -31.49 -5.08 14.25
N ILE A 344 -32.44 -4.73 13.38
CA ILE A 344 -33.73 -4.15 13.77
C ILE A 344 -34.53 -5.17 14.58
N GLU A 345 -34.67 -6.40 14.08
CA GLU A 345 -35.42 -7.46 14.75
C GLU A 345 -34.82 -7.81 16.12
N ARG A 346 -33.49 -7.96 16.20
CA ARG A 346 -32.83 -8.25 17.49
C ARG A 346 -32.98 -7.12 18.50
N GLN A 347 -32.97 -5.86 18.05
CA GLN A 347 -33.20 -4.71 18.92
C GLN A 347 -34.64 -4.66 19.43
N ILE A 348 -35.63 -4.91 18.56
CA ILE A 348 -37.04 -5.01 18.96
C ILE A 348 -37.25 -6.14 19.98
N GLN A 349 -36.52 -7.25 19.82
CA GLN A 349 -36.55 -8.40 20.75
C GLN A 349 -35.72 -8.17 22.04
N GLY A 350 -35.00 -7.05 22.17
CA GLY A 350 -34.16 -6.76 23.34
C GLY A 350 -32.86 -7.57 23.43
N VAL A 351 -32.44 -8.25 22.37
CA VAL A 351 -31.25 -9.12 22.33
C VAL A 351 -29.98 -8.33 21.92
N GLY A 352 -30.13 -7.10 21.42
CA GLY A 352 -29.02 -6.24 21.01
C GLY A 352 -28.42 -6.61 19.65
N PHE A 353 -27.12 -6.40 19.44
CA PHE A 353 -26.47 -6.68 18.15
C PHE A 353 -25.91 -8.10 18.07
N ALA A 354 -25.82 -8.65 16.86
CA ALA A 354 -25.08 -9.89 16.65
C ALA A 354 -23.58 -9.67 16.95
N GLU A 355 -23.00 -10.59 17.73
CA GLU A 355 -21.56 -10.63 17.93
C GLU A 355 -20.83 -10.75 16.58
N PRO A 356 -19.79 -9.94 16.35
CA PRO A 356 -19.04 -10.01 15.10
C PRO A 356 -18.40 -11.40 14.98
N ALA A 357 -18.56 -12.03 13.82
CA ALA A 357 -17.86 -13.27 13.51
C ALA A 357 -16.35 -13.08 13.78
N THR A 358 -15.75 -14.00 14.53
CA THR A 358 -14.31 -14.00 14.84
C THR A 358 -13.52 -13.96 13.53
N GLY A 359 -13.09 -12.76 13.15
CA GLY A 359 -12.39 -12.53 11.89
C GLY A 359 -11.14 -13.38 11.81
N GLY A 360 -10.86 -13.95 10.63
CA GLY A 360 -9.64 -14.74 10.42
C GLY A 360 -8.40 -14.00 10.91
N ALA A 361 -7.55 -14.71 11.66
CA ALA A 361 -6.36 -14.15 12.30
C ALA A 361 -5.46 -13.44 11.28
N CYS A 362 -5.45 -12.10 11.32
CA CYS A 362 -4.52 -11.29 10.56
C CYS A 362 -3.22 -11.16 11.35
N ARG A 363 -2.10 -11.01 10.65
CA ARG A 363 -0.81 -10.72 11.28
C ARG A 363 -0.90 -9.41 12.08
N PRO A 364 -0.29 -9.29 13.27
CA PRO A 364 -0.14 -7.99 13.92
C PRO A 364 0.74 -7.05 13.10
N GLN A 365 0.63 -5.75 13.36
CA GLN A 365 1.50 -4.76 12.75
C GLN A 365 2.95 -4.97 13.20
N GLY A 366 3.89 -4.94 12.25
CA GLY A 366 5.31 -4.98 12.56
C GLY A 366 5.79 -3.69 13.27
N PRO A 367 6.94 -3.71 13.96
CA PRO A 367 7.45 -2.57 14.72
C PRO A 367 7.60 -1.29 13.86
N ALA A 368 8.11 -1.42 12.63
CA ALA A 368 8.28 -0.29 11.73
C ALA A 368 6.94 0.33 11.29
N GLN A 369 5.91 -0.50 11.09
CA GLN A 369 4.56 -0.04 10.73
C GLN A 369 3.90 0.69 11.91
N LYS A 370 4.05 0.17 13.13
CA LYS A 370 3.59 0.84 14.36
C LYS A 370 4.29 2.19 14.56
N ARG A 371 5.61 2.23 14.37
CA ARG A 371 6.41 3.46 14.45
C ARG A 371 5.92 4.51 13.44
N LEU A 372 5.70 4.10 12.19
CA LEU A 372 5.17 4.98 11.14
C LEU A 372 3.85 5.63 11.55
N LEU A 373 2.88 4.82 12.00
CA LEU A 373 1.59 5.33 12.46
C LEU A 373 1.74 6.27 13.64
N ALA A 374 2.49 5.87 14.68
CA ALA A 374 2.68 6.69 15.88
C ALA A 374 3.25 8.08 15.56
N LYS A 375 4.21 8.16 14.63
CA LYS A 375 4.78 9.45 14.20
C LYS A 375 3.81 10.28 13.35
N LEU A 376 3.02 9.65 12.47
CA LEU A 376 2.01 10.36 11.66
C LEU A 376 0.81 10.86 12.47
N THR A 377 0.48 10.19 13.58
CA THR A 377 -0.63 10.56 14.48
C THR A 377 -0.15 11.28 15.74
N THR A 378 1.10 11.75 15.77
CA THR A 378 1.61 12.52 16.91
C THR A 378 0.77 13.78 17.09
N PRO A 379 0.28 14.09 18.31
CA PRO A 379 -0.54 15.27 18.57
C PRO A 379 0.17 16.58 18.18
N ILE A 380 -0.64 17.61 17.94
CA ILE A 380 -0.16 18.95 17.65
C ILE A 380 0.63 19.51 18.85
N VAL A 381 1.72 20.23 18.58
CA VAL A 381 2.55 20.92 19.58
C VAL A 381 2.40 22.43 19.40
N THR A 382 2.41 23.21 20.48
CA THR A 382 2.18 24.66 20.40
C THR A 382 3.41 25.46 19.97
N THR A 383 4.62 24.89 20.11
CA THR A 383 5.88 25.56 19.75
C THR A 383 6.29 25.27 18.32
N LEU A 384 6.96 26.23 17.68
CA LEU A 384 7.46 26.13 16.32
C LEU A 384 8.50 25.00 16.19
N GLU A 385 9.49 24.97 17.08
CA GLU A 385 10.53 23.94 17.12
C GLU A 385 9.95 22.56 17.44
N GLY A 386 8.83 22.52 18.17
CA GLY A 386 8.05 21.31 18.40
C GLY A 386 7.41 20.79 17.11
N GLN A 387 6.87 21.68 16.29
CA GLN A 387 6.27 21.32 14.99
C GLN A 387 7.31 20.88 13.97
N TYR A 388 8.47 21.54 13.90
CA TYR A 388 9.58 21.10 13.06
C TYR A 388 10.01 19.67 13.41
N ARG A 389 10.26 19.39 14.70
CA ARG A 389 10.59 18.03 15.15
C ARG A 389 9.49 17.02 14.82
N ARG A 390 8.22 17.38 15.02
CA ARG A 390 7.07 16.52 14.71
C ARG A 390 7.00 16.18 13.21
N ARG A 391 7.19 17.17 12.35
CA ARG A 391 7.25 16.99 10.88
C ARG A 391 8.42 16.10 10.49
N ASP A 392 9.60 16.39 11.00
CA ASP A 392 10.84 15.71 10.64
C ASP A 392 10.84 14.25 11.08
N ASP A 393 10.36 13.98 12.29
CA ASP A 393 10.14 12.62 12.79
C ASP A 393 9.20 11.82 11.88
N ALA A 394 8.14 12.47 11.37
CA ALA A 394 7.22 11.83 10.45
C ALA A 394 7.83 11.58 9.07
N ILE A 395 8.59 12.54 8.52
CA ILE A 395 9.34 12.37 7.26
C ILE A 395 10.35 11.23 7.39
N ASN A 396 11.10 11.20 8.49
CA ASN A 396 12.06 10.14 8.79
C ASN A 396 11.37 8.77 8.93
N ALA A 397 10.21 8.72 9.59
CA ALA A 397 9.43 7.49 9.71
C ALA A 397 8.93 6.97 8.36
N VAL A 398 8.46 7.86 7.47
CA VAL A 398 8.10 7.52 6.09
C VAL A 398 9.31 6.98 5.32
N SER A 399 10.43 7.71 5.34
CA SER A 399 11.67 7.34 4.66
C SER A 399 12.19 5.96 5.12
N ALA A 400 12.19 5.72 6.44
CA ALA A 400 12.59 4.44 7.01
C ALA A 400 11.64 3.30 6.62
N TYR A 401 10.32 3.55 6.62
CA TYR A 401 9.33 2.53 6.24
C TYR A 401 9.42 2.12 4.77
N CYS A 402 9.88 3.02 3.87
CA CYS A 402 10.04 2.70 2.45
C CYS A 402 10.89 1.43 2.20
N SER A 403 11.90 1.18 3.03
CA SER A 403 12.80 0.02 2.91
C SER A 403 12.24 -1.28 3.51
N VAL A 404 11.10 -1.24 4.19
CA VAL A 404 10.53 -2.41 4.87
C VAL A 404 9.89 -3.35 3.85
N GLN A 405 10.29 -4.61 3.79
CA GLN A 405 9.53 -5.60 3.02
C GLN A 405 8.37 -6.14 3.86
N GLU A 406 7.17 -6.07 3.31
CA GLU A 406 5.95 -6.51 3.98
C GLU A 406 5.77 -8.03 3.84
N GLY A 407 5.41 -8.69 4.94
CA GLY A 407 5.17 -10.13 4.95
C GLY A 407 3.85 -10.56 4.27
N CYS A 408 3.54 -11.85 4.36
CA CYS A 408 2.26 -12.39 3.89
C CYS A 408 1.09 -11.90 4.75
N THR A 409 -0.10 -11.78 4.16
CA THR A 409 -1.31 -11.28 4.84
C THR A 409 -2.03 -12.32 5.71
N ILE A 410 -1.81 -13.61 5.44
CA ILE A 410 -2.48 -14.72 6.13
C ILE A 410 -1.46 -15.45 6.99
N ARG A 411 -1.76 -15.64 8.27
CA ARG A 411 -1.07 -16.61 9.12
C ARG A 411 -1.43 -18.00 8.60
N ARG A 412 -0.53 -18.68 7.88
CA ARG A 412 -0.70 -20.10 7.60
C ARG A 412 -0.45 -20.87 8.89
N CYS A 413 -1.42 -20.89 9.79
CA CYS A 413 -1.46 -21.91 10.83
C CYS A 413 -1.79 -23.22 10.12
N HIS A 414 -0.78 -24.05 9.89
CA HIS A 414 -1.07 -25.48 9.87
C HIS A 414 -1.45 -25.85 11.31
N PRO A 415 -2.52 -26.63 11.53
CA PRO A 415 -2.65 -27.32 12.79
C PRO A 415 -1.38 -28.18 12.91
N SER A 416 -0.54 -27.90 13.90
CA SER A 416 0.49 -28.86 14.28
C SER A 416 -0.26 -30.10 14.77
N LEU A 417 -0.40 -31.09 13.89
CA LEU A 417 -0.77 -32.43 14.28
C LEU A 417 0.39 -32.96 15.12
N THR A 418 0.28 -32.75 16.43
CA THR A 418 0.55 -33.66 17.55
C THR A 418 0.67 -32.82 18.82
N PRO A 419 -0.20 -32.99 19.83
CA PRO A 419 0.14 -32.60 21.19
C PRO A 419 1.22 -33.58 21.66
N LYS A 420 2.50 -33.17 21.63
CA LYS A 420 3.47 -33.85 22.49
C LYS A 420 3.08 -33.49 23.91
N ALA A 421 2.60 -34.51 24.62
CA ALA A 421 2.21 -34.45 26.01
C ALA A 421 3.25 -33.69 26.83
N ALA A 422 2.76 -32.83 27.72
CA ALA A 422 3.54 -32.24 28.79
C ALA A 422 4.09 -33.38 29.65
N LEU A 423 5.36 -33.70 29.46
CA LEU A 423 6.17 -34.38 30.45
C LEU A 423 7.19 -33.37 30.93
N SER A 424 7.14 -33.13 32.22
CA SER A 424 7.96 -32.22 32.99
C SER A 424 9.43 -32.56 32.83
N ASP A 425 10.23 -31.65 32.27
CA ASP A 425 11.69 -31.71 32.37
C ASP A 425 12.16 -30.92 33.61
N PRO A 426 13.17 -31.42 34.35
CA PRO A 426 13.72 -30.77 35.54
C PRO A 426 14.61 -29.56 35.18
N PRO A 427 14.92 -28.67 36.13
CA PRO A 427 15.63 -27.44 35.84
C PRO A 427 17.12 -27.69 35.62
N CYS A 428 17.67 -27.26 34.48
CA CYS A 428 19.10 -27.12 34.28
C CYS A 428 19.40 -25.84 33.48
N ASP A 429 20.36 -25.08 34.00
CA ASP A 429 20.79 -23.71 33.63
C ASP A 429 21.77 -23.70 32.43
N PRO A 430 22.36 -22.56 32.02
CA PRO A 430 21.98 -21.70 30.91
C PRO A 430 22.84 -21.92 29.65
N SER A 431 22.18 -22.22 28.53
CA SER A 431 22.71 -21.97 27.18
C SER A 431 21.51 -21.84 26.22
N GLU A 432 20.84 -20.69 26.27
CA GLU A 432 19.81 -20.35 25.28
C GLU A 432 20.48 -20.08 23.93
N VAL A 433 20.80 -21.16 23.23
CA VAL A 433 21.21 -21.08 21.83
C VAL A 433 20.03 -20.52 21.03
N SER A 434 20.18 -19.29 20.52
CA SER A 434 19.12 -18.60 19.77
C SER A 434 18.49 -19.51 18.70
N PRO A 435 17.15 -19.58 18.57
CA PRO A 435 16.47 -20.38 17.55
C PRO A 435 16.96 -20.13 16.12
N LEU A 436 17.41 -18.90 15.82
CA LEU A 436 18.01 -18.54 14.54
C LEU A 436 19.38 -19.19 14.32
N TYR A 437 20.18 -19.34 15.38
CA TYR A 437 21.47 -20.03 15.32
C TYR A 437 21.27 -21.52 15.01
N LEU A 438 20.32 -22.18 15.68
CA LEU A 438 19.96 -23.57 15.37
C LEU A 438 19.45 -23.72 13.93
N ALA A 439 18.62 -22.79 13.46
CA ALA A 439 18.16 -22.77 12.08
C ALA A 439 19.32 -22.58 11.08
N THR A 440 20.32 -21.78 11.43
CA THR A 440 21.53 -21.54 10.63
C THR A 440 22.44 -22.76 10.56
N LEU A 441 22.57 -23.54 11.63
CA LEU A 441 23.31 -24.80 11.57
C LEU A 441 22.60 -25.83 10.69
N SER A 442 21.27 -25.85 10.69
CA SER A 442 20.47 -26.85 9.96
C SER A 442 20.49 -26.75 8.42
N ILE A 443 21.08 -25.69 7.86
CA ILE A 443 21.18 -25.47 6.40
C ILE A 443 22.52 -25.90 5.81
N PHE A 444 23.49 -26.28 6.64
CA PHE A 444 24.76 -26.82 6.18
C PHE A 444 24.67 -28.34 6.08
N VAL A 445 25.24 -28.88 5.00
CA VAL A 445 25.30 -30.32 4.77
C VAL A 445 26.64 -30.85 5.23
N THR A 446 26.64 -31.90 6.05
CA THR A 446 27.86 -32.58 6.53
C THR A 446 28.13 -33.91 5.82
N SER A 447 27.17 -34.41 5.02
CA SER A 447 27.29 -35.65 4.24
C SER A 447 26.54 -35.57 2.91
N GLU A 448 27.02 -36.20 1.84
CA GLU A 448 26.48 -36.05 0.47
C GLU A 448 24.99 -36.36 0.31
N ASN A 449 24.42 -37.18 1.20
CA ASN A 449 23.00 -37.57 1.18
C ASN A 449 22.09 -36.71 2.06
N GLN A 450 22.63 -35.81 2.88
CA GLN A 450 21.83 -34.98 3.78
C GLN A 450 21.14 -33.86 3.00
N ARG A 451 19.83 -33.74 3.21
CA ARG A 451 18.98 -32.77 2.49
C ARG A 451 18.25 -31.87 3.49
N PRO A 452 18.68 -30.61 3.66
CA PRO A 452 18.04 -29.73 4.63
C PRO A 452 16.61 -29.41 4.22
N ARG A 453 15.85 -28.91 5.20
CA ARG A 453 14.45 -28.51 5.05
C ARG A 453 14.24 -27.02 5.24
N ARG A 454 15.30 -26.24 5.44
CA ARG A 454 15.27 -24.77 5.50
C ARG A 454 16.02 -24.18 4.31
N CYS A 455 15.61 -22.99 3.86
CA CYS A 455 16.26 -22.33 2.74
C CYS A 455 17.38 -21.41 3.23
N PHE A 456 18.62 -21.66 2.79
CA PHE A 456 19.77 -20.85 3.19
C PHE A 456 19.65 -19.37 2.82
N ILE A 457 18.96 -19.03 1.72
CA ILE A 457 18.70 -17.63 1.34
C ILE A 457 17.69 -16.98 2.30
N CYS A 458 16.60 -17.68 2.65
CA CYS A 458 15.63 -17.18 3.65
C CYS A 458 16.27 -17.00 5.03
N ILE A 459 17.13 -17.93 5.44
CA ILE A 459 17.91 -17.82 6.67
C ILE A 459 18.89 -16.64 6.60
N GLY A 460 19.62 -16.48 5.49
CA GLY A 460 20.49 -15.32 5.28
C GLY A 460 19.73 -13.98 5.36
N GLN A 461 18.47 -13.95 4.93
CA GLN A 461 17.61 -12.78 5.14
C GLN A 461 17.23 -12.59 6.60
N ALA A 462 16.93 -13.68 7.32
CA ALA A 462 16.58 -13.66 8.73
C ALA A 462 17.71 -13.12 9.61
N ILE A 463 18.98 -13.44 9.30
CA ILE A 463 20.17 -12.92 9.99
C ILE A 463 20.25 -11.38 9.90
N GLY A 464 19.79 -10.79 8.80
CA GLY A 464 19.79 -9.34 8.62
C GLY A 464 18.57 -8.61 9.19
N LEU A 465 17.65 -9.30 9.87
CA LEU A 465 16.46 -8.68 10.45
C LEU A 465 16.71 -8.22 11.90
N PRO A 466 16.11 -7.10 12.33
CA PRO A 466 16.07 -6.73 13.75
C PRO A 466 15.36 -7.82 14.58
N PRO A 467 15.80 -8.08 15.82
CA PRO A 467 15.22 -9.12 16.70
C PRO A 467 13.70 -8.97 16.94
N ASP A 468 13.18 -7.74 16.85
CA ASP A 468 11.81 -7.39 17.19
C ASP A 468 10.75 -7.85 16.16
N ASP A 469 11.15 -8.36 14.98
CA ASP A 469 10.22 -8.82 13.93
C ASP A 469 10.01 -10.35 13.95
N LYS A 470 9.60 -10.87 15.11
CA LYS A 470 9.46 -12.32 15.39
C LYS A 470 8.61 -13.06 14.34
N ASP A 471 7.50 -12.49 13.89
CA ASP A 471 6.64 -13.13 12.88
C ASP A 471 7.37 -13.35 11.54
N ARG A 472 8.16 -12.36 11.11
CA ARG A 472 8.91 -12.45 9.85
C ARG A 472 10.10 -13.40 9.99
N LEU A 473 10.70 -13.43 11.17
CA LEU A 473 11.71 -14.41 11.53
C LEU A 473 11.16 -15.84 11.43
N ASP A 474 9.97 -16.09 11.99
CA ASP A 474 9.30 -17.40 11.93
C ASP A 474 8.95 -17.79 10.48
N ASP A 475 8.52 -16.82 9.65
CA ASP A 475 8.23 -17.07 8.24
C ASP A 475 9.46 -17.48 7.43
N LEU A 476 10.62 -16.86 7.70
CA LEU A 476 11.88 -17.09 6.99
C LEU A 476 12.64 -18.32 7.50
N THR A 477 12.50 -18.65 8.78
CA THR A 477 13.15 -19.81 9.42
C THR A 477 12.32 -21.10 9.36
N ARG A 478 11.12 -21.04 8.77
CA ARG A 478 10.20 -22.17 8.62
C ARG A 478 10.83 -23.35 7.86
N GLU A 479 10.59 -24.54 8.38
CA GLU A 479 10.91 -25.80 7.68
C GLU A 479 9.85 -26.15 6.62
N PHE A 480 10.32 -26.51 5.42
CA PHE A 480 9.49 -27.10 4.37
C PHE A 480 9.10 -28.53 4.74
N TYR A 481 7.94 -29.00 4.27
CA TYR A 481 7.47 -30.37 4.54
C TYR A 481 8.44 -31.42 4.00
N THR A 482 8.97 -31.22 2.79
CA THR A 482 10.02 -32.07 2.20
C THR A 482 11.17 -31.23 1.64
N SER A 483 12.34 -31.84 1.49
CA SER A 483 13.49 -31.22 0.80
C SER A 483 13.21 -30.95 -0.68
N ASN A 484 12.25 -31.69 -1.27
CA ASN A 484 11.76 -31.42 -2.61
C ASN A 484 10.94 -30.13 -2.69
N ASP A 485 10.17 -29.81 -1.64
CA ASP A 485 9.47 -28.54 -1.53
C ASP A 485 10.43 -27.36 -1.34
N LEU A 486 11.51 -27.58 -0.59
CA LEU A 486 12.63 -26.63 -0.51
C LEU A 486 13.24 -26.38 -1.90
N THR A 487 13.55 -27.45 -2.65
CA THR A 487 14.11 -27.33 -4.01
C THR A 487 13.18 -26.53 -4.92
N LYS A 488 11.87 -26.82 -4.90
CA LYS A 488 10.85 -26.07 -5.67
C LYS A 488 10.76 -24.62 -5.21
N HIS A 489 10.82 -24.36 -3.91
CA HIS A 489 10.84 -23.02 -3.36
C HIS A 489 12.06 -22.25 -3.85
N PHE A 490 13.27 -22.79 -3.67
CA PHE A 490 14.51 -22.18 -4.13
C PHE A 490 14.47 -21.86 -5.63
N ARG A 491 14.09 -22.84 -6.46
CA ARG A 491 14.00 -22.65 -7.91
C ARG A 491 13.02 -21.52 -8.30
N ARG A 492 11.84 -21.47 -7.66
CA ARG A 492 10.75 -20.54 -8.01
C ARG A 492 10.85 -19.16 -7.35
N LYS A 493 11.39 -19.07 -6.15
CA LYS A 493 11.43 -17.83 -5.35
C LYS A 493 12.76 -17.10 -5.44
N HIS A 494 13.85 -17.83 -5.63
CA HIS A 494 15.19 -17.26 -5.64
C HIS A 494 15.83 -17.40 -7.01
N LEU A 495 16.11 -18.63 -7.45
CA LEU A 495 16.90 -18.88 -8.66
C LEU A 495 16.26 -18.33 -9.94
N SER A 496 14.94 -18.41 -10.09
CA SER A 496 14.23 -17.87 -11.27
C SER A 496 14.27 -16.33 -11.35
N LYS A 497 14.74 -15.66 -10.29
CA LYS A 497 14.77 -14.20 -10.16
C LYS A 497 16.17 -13.60 -10.31
N VAL A 498 17.18 -14.46 -10.46
CA VAL A 498 18.55 -14.05 -10.76
C VAL A 498 18.64 -13.68 -12.23
N ALA A 499 18.99 -12.42 -12.50
CA ALA A 499 19.33 -11.91 -13.83
C ALA A 499 20.85 -12.01 -14.08
N ASP A 500 21.25 -11.89 -15.34
CA ASP A 500 22.66 -11.89 -15.71
C ASP A 500 23.31 -10.58 -15.22
N GLY A 501 24.42 -10.70 -14.49
CA GLY A 501 25.12 -9.57 -13.88
C GLY A 501 24.64 -9.20 -12.46
N ASP A 502 23.70 -9.93 -11.86
CA ASP A 502 23.35 -9.74 -10.45
C ASP A 502 24.53 -10.07 -9.53
N ASN A 503 24.82 -9.18 -8.57
CA ASN A 503 25.74 -9.49 -7.47
C ASN A 503 25.03 -10.43 -6.49
N ILE A 504 25.34 -11.71 -6.57
CA ILE A 504 24.75 -12.74 -5.72
C ILE A 504 25.66 -12.91 -4.49
N GLU A 505 25.08 -12.87 -3.31
CA GLU A 505 25.81 -13.10 -2.06
C GLU A 505 25.09 -14.17 -1.23
N CYS A 506 25.86 -15.13 -0.71
CA CYS A 506 25.40 -16.00 0.35
C CYS A 506 25.71 -15.37 1.71
N LYS A 507 24.72 -14.71 2.32
CA LYS A 507 24.88 -14.05 3.63
C LYS A 507 25.24 -14.97 4.78
N VAL A 508 24.94 -16.27 4.64
CA VAL A 508 25.27 -17.27 5.66
C VAL A 508 26.74 -17.65 5.58
N CYS A 509 27.26 -17.82 4.36
CA CYS A 509 28.65 -18.17 4.10
C CYS A 509 29.57 -16.94 3.94
N ALA A 510 29.00 -15.73 3.99
CA ALA A 510 29.69 -14.46 3.76
C ALA A 510 30.56 -14.45 2.49
N MET A 511 30.02 -14.93 1.37
CA MET A 511 30.75 -14.99 0.09
C MET A 511 29.90 -14.52 -1.09
N THR A 512 30.59 -13.95 -2.09
CA THR A 512 30.03 -13.55 -3.37
C THR A 512 30.02 -14.72 -4.35
N LEU A 513 29.01 -14.75 -5.21
CA LEU A 513 28.78 -15.78 -6.22
C LEU A 513 28.61 -15.08 -7.57
N ASP A 514 29.50 -15.37 -8.51
CA ASP A 514 29.67 -14.52 -9.71
C ASP A 514 28.53 -14.64 -10.73
N HIS A 515 27.85 -15.78 -10.75
CA HIS A 515 26.78 -16.04 -11.71
C HIS A 515 25.79 -17.09 -11.21
N LYS A 516 24.66 -17.19 -11.91
CA LYS A 516 23.56 -18.11 -11.60
C LYS A 516 23.99 -19.57 -11.43
N MET A 517 24.89 -20.05 -12.27
CA MET A 517 25.44 -21.42 -12.16
C MET A 517 26.31 -21.58 -10.89
N HIS A 518 27.08 -20.56 -10.50
CA HIS A 518 27.86 -20.57 -9.26
C HIS A 518 26.91 -20.67 -8.05
N LEU A 519 25.80 -19.93 -8.05
CA LEU A 519 24.75 -20.05 -7.03
C LEU A 519 24.13 -21.45 -6.97
N GLN A 520 23.84 -22.07 -8.11
CA GLN A 520 23.30 -23.44 -8.14
C GLN A 520 24.29 -24.45 -7.57
N ASN A 521 25.57 -24.34 -7.95
CA ASN A 521 26.63 -25.20 -7.46
C ASN A 521 26.86 -25.01 -5.95
N HIS A 522 26.85 -23.77 -5.47
CA HIS A 522 26.94 -23.45 -4.05
C HIS A 522 25.74 -24.01 -3.27
N ALA A 523 24.53 -23.81 -3.79
CA ALA A 523 23.30 -24.34 -3.20
C ALA A 523 23.29 -25.88 -3.14
N PHE A 524 23.89 -26.56 -4.14
CA PHE A 524 24.06 -28.01 -4.15
C PHE A 524 25.12 -28.47 -3.14
N LYS A 525 26.35 -27.96 -3.26
CA LYS A 525 27.52 -28.48 -2.52
C LYS A 525 27.52 -28.11 -1.04
N ILE A 526 27.18 -26.88 -0.70
CA ILE A 526 27.28 -26.37 0.67
C ILE A 526 25.96 -26.57 1.44
N HIS A 527 24.84 -26.39 0.73
CA HIS A 527 23.51 -26.34 1.35
C HIS A 527 22.55 -27.46 0.92
N GLY A 528 22.95 -28.42 0.08
CA GLY A 528 22.12 -29.56 -0.35
C GLY A 528 20.72 -29.21 -0.90
N THR A 529 20.50 -27.96 -1.31
CA THR A 529 19.18 -27.34 -1.53
C THR A 529 18.57 -27.72 -2.87
N VAL A 530 19.39 -28.17 -3.82
CA VAL A 530 18.97 -28.65 -5.13
C VAL A 530 19.55 -30.04 -5.37
N SER A 531 18.81 -30.90 -6.06
CA SER A 531 19.29 -32.18 -6.63
C SER A 531 19.58 -32.03 -8.11
#